data_AF-A0A537APF9-F1
#
_entry.id   AF-A0A537APF9-F1
#
_cell.length_a   1.000
_cell.length_b   1.000
_cell.length_c   1.000
_cell.angle_alpha   90.00
_cell.angle_beta   90.00
_cell.angle_gamma   90.00
#
_symmetry.space_group_name_H-M   'P 1'
#
loop_
_entity.id
_entity.type
_entity.pdbx_description
1 polymer ?
#
loop_
_entity_poly.entity_id
_entity_poly.type
_entity_poly.pdbx_seq_one_letter_code
_entity_poly.pdbx_strand_id
1 'polypeptide(L)'
;MGGHPKGLTTLFLTEFWERFSYYGMRAILTLFMVAKVADGGLGLDVATAAAIYGFYTAAVFFMGIPGGWIADRLLGQRNAVLYGGILIAMGHYSLAIDSRPSFYAGLVLIVLGTGLLKPNISAIVGQLYSADDN
;
A
#
# COMPACT_ATOMS: atom_id res chain seq x y z
N MET A 1 -7.21 18.15 -18.54
CA MET A 1 -7.59 16.77 -18.87
C MET A 1 -7.69 16.63 -20.39
N GLY A 2 -6.56 16.82 -21.07
CA GLY A 2 -6.44 16.87 -22.53
C GLY A 2 -5.41 15.85 -23.00
N GLY A 3 -5.64 15.24 -24.16
CA GLY A 3 -4.64 14.46 -24.92
C GLY A 3 -4.35 13.02 -24.48
N HIS A 4 -4.74 12.58 -23.28
CA HIS A 4 -4.32 11.27 -22.74
C HIS A 4 -5.39 10.15 -22.84
N PRO A 5 -4.98 8.86 -22.85
CA PRO A 5 -5.88 7.72 -22.84
C PRO A 5 -6.85 7.74 -21.65
N LYS A 6 -8.12 7.36 -21.89
CA LYS A 6 -9.18 7.37 -20.85
C LYS A 6 -8.84 6.54 -19.61
N GLY A 7 -8.04 5.48 -19.76
CA GLY A 7 -7.58 4.64 -18.65
C GLY A 7 -6.64 5.36 -17.67
N LEU A 8 -5.96 6.41 -18.12
CA LEU A 8 -4.98 7.13 -17.29
C LEU A 8 -5.65 7.82 -16.10
N THR A 9 -6.84 8.40 -16.27
CA THR A 9 -7.53 9.09 -15.17
C THR A 9 -7.88 8.13 -14.04
N THR A 10 -8.32 6.91 -14.37
CA THR A 10 -8.60 5.88 -13.37
C THR A 10 -7.31 5.48 -12.63
N LEU A 11 -6.24 5.18 -13.36
CA LEU A 11 -4.97 4.78 -12.75
C LEU A 11 -4.36 5.90 -11.90
N PHE A 12 -4.45 7.15 -12.35
CA PHE A 12 -4.02 8.31 -11.59
C PHE A 12 -4.77 8.43 -10.27
N LEU A 13 -6.11 8.32 -10.29
CA LEU A 13 -6.91 8.40 -9.06
C LEU A 13 -6.62 7.23 -8.14
N THR A 14 -6.44 6.02 -8.68
CA THR A 14 -6.06 4.84 -7.88
C THR A 14 -4.71 5.05 -7.19
N GLU A 15 -3.69 5.48 -7.94
CA GLU A 15 -2.36 5.78 -7.38
C GLU A 15 -2.41 6.92 -6.35
N PHE A 16 -3.18 7.96 -6.63
CA PHE A 16 -3.34 9.10 -5.72
C PHE A 16 -3.91 8.66 -4.38
N TRP A 17 -5.02 7.90 -4.39
CA TRP A 17 -5.65 7.43 -3.15
C TRP A 17 -4.80 6.41 -2.39
N GLU A 18 -4.09 5.53 -3.10
CA GLU A 18 -3.12 4.62 -2.49
C GLU A 18 -2.06 5.43 -1.73
N ARG A 19 -1.42 6.40 -2.39
CA ARG A 19 -0.38 7.23 -1.79
C ARG A 19 -0.90 8.06 -0.63
N PHE A 20 -2.08 8.65 -0.79
CA PHE A 20 -2.72 9.43 0.27
C PHE A 20 -2.89 8.58 1.54
N SER A 21 -3.46 7.37 1.40
CA SER A 21 -3.65 6.45 2.53
C SER A 21 -2.30 6.02 3.14
N TYR A 22 -1.34 5.63 2.31
CA TYR A 22 -0.03 5.14 2.75
C TYR A 22 0.78 6.20 3.50
N TYR A 23 0.89 7.42 2.95
CA TYR A 23 1.64 8.49 3.60
C TYR A 23 0.90 9.09 4.79
N GLY A 24 -0.44 9.18 4.73
CA GLY A 24 -1.26 9.59 5.87
C GLY A 24 -1.08 8.66 7.06
N MET A 25 -1.17 7.34 6.84
CA MET A 25 -0.92 6.34 7.87
C MET A 25 0.52 6.45 8.41
N ARG A 26 1.53 6.51 7.54
CA ARG A 26 2.95 6.61 7.96
C ARG A 26 3.27 7.86 8.77
N ALA A 27 2.57 8.98 8.53
CA ALA A 27 2.79 10.23 9.26
C ALA A 27 2.44 10.10 10.75
N ILE A 28 1.45 9.26 11.09
CA ILE A 28 0.98 9.07 12.46
C ILE A 28 1.38 7.72 13.06
N LEU A 29 1.86 6.77 12.26
CA LEU A 29 2.11 5.39 12.69
C LEU A 29 3.05 5.29 13.89
N THR A 30 4.21 5.95 13.83
CA THR A 30 5.18 5.92 14.94
C THR A 30 4.64 6.62 16.17
N LEU A 31 3.92 7.74 15.98
CA LEU A 31 3.29 8.47 17.08
C LEU A 31 2.27 7.58 17.81
N PHE A 32 1.45 6.85 17.06
CA PHE A 32 0.49 5.88 17.61
C PHE A 32 1.19 4.73 18.36
N MET A 33 2.28 4.19 17.82
CA MET A 33 3.03 3.10 18.46
C MET A 33 3.61 3.51 19.81
N VAL A 34 4.16 4.71 19.93
CA VAL A 34 4.83 5.19 21.17
C VAL A 34 3.89 5.86 22.16
N ALA A 35 2.72 6.34 21.71
CA ALA A 35 1.72 6.93 22.59
C ALA A 35 1.29 5.94 23.67
N LYS A 36 0.99 6.46 24.88
CA LYS A 36 0.62 5.62 26.02
C LYS A 36 -0.70 4.90 25.75
N VAL A 37 -0.86 3.72 26.34
CA VAL A 37 -2.12 2.96 26.28
C VAL A 37 -3.30 3.77 26.85
N ALA A 38 -3.05 4.60 27.87
CA ALA A 38 -4.07 5.49 28.44
C ALA A 38 -4.58 6.56 27.45
N ASP A 39 -3.78 6.92 26.45
CA ASP A 39 -4.10 7.92 25.42
C ASP A 39 -4.57 7.26 24.11
N GLY A 40 -4.82 5.94 24.11
CA GLY A 40 -5.22 5.17 22.94
C GLY A 40 -4.08 4.72 22.03
N GLY A 41 -2.82 4.81 22.48
CA GLY A 41 -1.64 4.29 21.75
C GLY A 41 -1.25 2.86 22.14
N LEU A 42 -0.17 2.34 21.55
CA LEU A 42 0.30 0.97 21.85
C LEU A 42 1.23 0.86 23.06
N GLY A 43 1.81 1.97 23.50
CA GLY A 43 2.75 2.04 24.62
C GLY A 43 4.08 1.35 24.36
N LEU A 44 4.53 1.28 23.11
CA LEU A 44 5.82 0.70 22.74
C LEU A 44 6.95 1.68 23.03
N ASP A 45 8.15 1.16 23.31
CA ASP A 45 9.35 1.99 23.35
C ASP A 45 9.74 2.44 21.93
N VAL A 46 10.51 3.53 21.86
CA VAL A 46 10.91 4.16 20.61
C VAL A 46 11.76 3.23 19.73
N ALA A 47 12.61 2.38 20.32
CA ALA A 47 13.45 1.47 19.56
C ALA A 47 12.62 0.38 18.88
N THR A 48 11.66 -0.20 19.60
CA THR A 48 10.71 -1.17 19.04
C THR A 48 9.85 -0.54 17.94
N ALA A 49 9.31 0.65 18.17
CA ALA A 49 8.52 1.38 17.17
C ALA A 49 9.33 1.69 15.90
N ALA A 50 10.59 2.11 16.05
CA ALA A 50 11.50 2.34 14.93
C ALA A 50 11.82 1.05 14.16
N ALA A 51 12.03 -0.07 14.87
CA ALA A 51 12.25 -1.37 14.24
C ALA A 51 11.03 -1.81 13.41
N ILE A 52 9.82 -1.73 13.98
CA ILE A 52 8.58 -2.06 13.27
C ILE A 52 8.42 -1.20 12.02
N TYR A 53 8.62 0.11 12.13
CA TYR A 53 8.54 1.04 11.00
C TYR A 53 9.56 0.70 9.90
N GLY A 54 10.79 0.39 10.29
CA GLY A 54 11.87 0.01 9.38
C GLY A 54 11.55 -1.29 8.63
N PHE A 55 11.14 -2.34 9.35
CA PHE A 55 10.74 -3.62 8.76
C PHE A 55 9.51 -3.47 7.87
N TYR A 56 8.51 -2.71 8.29
CA TYR A 56 7.34 -2.41 7.47
C TYR A 56 7.76 -1.76 6.16
N THR A 57 8.57 -0.71 6.22
CA THR A 57 9.02 0.02 5.02
C THR A 57 9.82 -0.89 4.09
N ALA A 58 10.77 -1.66 4.63
CA ALA A 58 11.55 -2.61 3.86
C ALA A 58 10.67 -3.68 3.18
N ALA A 59 9.69 -4.22 3.91
CA ALA A 59 8.77 -5.22 3.40
C ALA A 59 7.90 -4.68 2.26
N VAL A 60 7.41 -3.44 2.35
CA VAL A 60 6.67 -2.78 1.25
C VAL A 60 7.50 -2.73 -0.04
N PHE A 61 8.78 -2.36 0.06
CA PHE A 61 9.67 -2.32 -1.11
C PHE A 61 9.95 -3.72 -1.63
N PHE A 62 10.24 -4.67 -0.75
CA PHE A 62 10.54 -6.06 -1.11
C PHE A 62 9.35 -6.74 -1.80
N MET A 63 8.14 -6.56 -1.28
CA MET A 63 6.93 -7.23 -1.76
C MET A 63 6.51 -6.83 -3.17
N GLY A 64 7.04 -5.74 -3.72
CA GLY A 64 6.85 -5.41 -5.13
C GLY A 64 7.41 -6.48 -6.08
N ILE A 65 8.50 -7.17 -5.72
CA ILE A 65 9.12 -8.21 -6.55
C ILE A 65 8.18 -9.41 -6.75
N PRO A 66 7.76 -10.13 -5.67
CA PRO A 66 6.81 -11.23 -5.83
C PRO A 66 5.46 -10.75 -6.33
N GLY A 67 5.02 -9.53 -5.99
CA GLY A 67 3.75 -8.98 -6.46
C GLY A 67 3.69 -8.77 -7.98
N GLY A 68 4.80 -8.33 -8.59
CA GLY A 68 4.92 -8.26 -10.05
C GLY A 68 4.90 -9.66 -10.69
N TRP A 69 5.69 -10.58 -10.15
CA TRP A 69 5.73 -11.97 -10.66
C TRP A 69 4.37 -12.67 -10.61
N ILE A 70 3.60 -12.47 -9.52
CA ILE A 70 2.24 -13.02 -9.38
C ILE A 70 1.32 -12.43 -10.46
N ALA A 71 1.41 -11.14 -10.73
CA ALA A 71 0.60 -10.50 -11.76
C ALA A 71 0.94 -11.00 -13.16
N ASP A 72 2.22 -11.20 -13.46
CA ASP A 72 2.69 -11.66 -14.77
C ASP A 72 2.31 -13.11 -15.06
N ARG A 73 2.26 -13.97 -14.03
CA ARG A 73 2.11 -15.43 -14.22
C ARG A 73 0.74 -15.97 -13.84
N LEU A 74 0.03 -15.34 -12.90
CA LEU A 74 -1.15 -15.93 -12.27
C LEU A 74 -2.40 -15.08 -12.43
N LEU A 75 -2.34 -13.80 -12.04
CA LEU A 75 -3.54 -12.98 -11.87
C LEU A 75 -3.85 -12.05 -13.04
N GLY A 76 -2.83 -11.63 -13.77
CA GLY A 76 -2.91 -10.49 -14.67
C GLY A 76 -2.84 -9.15 -13.92
N GLN A 77 -2.29 -8.16 -14.61
CA GLN A 77 -1.99 -6.82 -14.09
C GLN A 77 -3.21 -6.11 -13.49
N ARG A 78 -4.34 -6.11 -14.19
CA ARG A 78 -5.59 -5.47 -13.74
C ARG A 78 -6.13 -6.07 -12.44
N ASN A 79 -6.11 -7.40 -12.32
CA ASN A 79 -6.63 -8.07 -11.13
C ASN A 79 -5.67 -7.91 -9.95
N ALA A 80 -4.37 -7.92 -10.18
CA ALA A 80 -3.37 -7.64 -9.15
C ALA A 80 -3.57 -6.25 -8.52
N VAL A 81 -3.82 -5.21 -9.35
CA VAL A 81 -4.15 -3.86 -8.87
C VAL A 81 -5.45 -3.85 -8.05
N LEU A 82 -6.51 -4.53 -8.52
CA LEU A 82 -7.79 -4.59 -7.81
C LEU A 82 -7.66 -5.29 -6.45
N TYR A 83 -7.08 -6.48 -6.40
CA TYR A 83 -6.89 -7.22 -5.16
C TYR A 83 -5.91 -6.51 -4.22
N GLY A 84 -4.86 -5.88 -4.76
CA GLY A 84 -3.95 -5.04 -4.00
C GLY A 84 -4.68 -3.89 -3.30
N GLY A 85 -5.55 -3.19 -4.02
CA GLY A 85 -6.39 -2.12 -3.46
C GLY A 85 -7.35 -2.61 -2.37
N ILE A 86 -7.97 -3.78 -2.55
CA ILE A 86 -8.84 -4.40 -1.54
C ILE A 86 -8.05 -4.74 -0.27
N LEU A 87 -6.86 -5.32 -0.40
CA LEU A 87 -5.98 -5.64 0.73
C LEU A 87 -5.55 -4.37 1.49
N ILE A 88 -5.19 -3.29 0.78
CA ILE A 88 -4.84 -2.00 1.40
C ILE A 88 -6.03 -1.43 2.16
N ALA A 89 -7.23 -1.47 1.59
CA ALA A 89 -8.44 -0.98 2.24
C ALA A 89 -8.77 -1.78 3.51
N MET A 90 -8.71 -3.11 3.43
CA MET A 90 -8.88 -3.98 4.61
C MET A 90 -7.81 -3.74 5.66
N GLY A 91 -6.57 -3.47 5.25
CA GLY A 91 -5.49 -3.16 6.16
C GLY A 91 -5.72 -1.87 6.93
N HIS A 92 -6.16 -0.80 6.26
CA HIS A 92 -6.54 0.45 6.93
C HIS A 92 -7.76 0.28 7.84
N TYR A 93 -8.75 -0.52 7.43
CA TYR A 93 -9.88 -0.85 8.30
C TYR A 93 -9.43 -1.61 9.55
N SER A 94 -8.49 -2.55 9.40
CA SER A 94 -7.88 -3.30 10.50
C SER A 94 -7.13 -2.38 11.47
N LEU A 95 -6.45 -1.34 10.97
CA LEU A 95 -5.79 -0.32 11.81
C LEU A 95 -6.77 0.56 12.60
N ALA A 96 -8.02 0.70 12.13
CA ALA A 96 -9.05 1.46 12.83
C ALA A 96 -9.66 0.72 14.03
N ILE A 97 -9.42 -0.59 14.14
CA ILE A 97 -9.86 -1.40 15.27
C ILE A 97 -8.82 -1.29 16.39
N ASP A 98 -9.27 -0.89 17.58
CA ASP A 98 -8.43 -0.73 18.77
C ASP A 98 -8.00 -2.08 19.36
N SER A 99 -7.05 -2.74 18.69
CA SER A 99 -6.56 -4.06 19.07
C SER A 99 -5.16 -4.31 18.51
N ARG A 100 -4.24 -4.76 19.37
CA ARG A 100 -2.85 -5.08 18.99
C ARG A 100 -2.75 -6.10 17.85
N PRO A 101 -3.45 -7.25 17.89
CA PRO A 101 -3.50 -8.16 16.73
C PRO A 101 -3.99 -7.49 15.45
N SER A 102 -5.04 -6.66 15.56
CA SER A 102 -5.61 -5.96 14.41
C SER A 102 -4.64 -4.94 13.81
N PHE A 103 -3.84 -4.28 14.64
CA PHE A 103 -2.78 -3.39 14.20
C PHE A 103 -1.75 -4.12 13.33
N TYR A 104 -1.17 -5.22 13.83
CA TYR A 104 -0.17 -5.98 13.07
C TYR A 104 -0.76 -6.65 11.82
N ALA A 105 -1.98 -7.18 11.90
CA ALA A 105 -2.69 -7.69 10.74
C ALA A 105 -2.89 -6.60 9.68
N GLY A 106 -3.23 -5.39 10.11
CA GLY A 106 -3.37 -4.22 9.24
C GLY A 106 -2.08 -3.88 8.49
N LEU A 107 -0.95 -3.85 9.21
CA LEU A 107 0.36 -3.63 8.57
C LEU A 107 0.67 -4.70 7.52
N VAL A 108 0.47 -5.98 7.84
CA VAL A 108 0.72 -7.08 6.89
C VAL A 108 -0.18 -6.96 5.66
N LEU A 109 -1.46 -6.68 5.84
CA LEU A 109 -2.41 -6.50 4.73
C LEU A 109 -2.00 -5.34 3.81
N ILE A 110 -1.57 -4.20 4.37
CA ILE A 110 -1.08 -3.07 3.58
C ILE A 110 0.20 -3.45 2.82
N VAL A 111 1.15 -4.13 3.47
CA VAL A 111 2.39 -4.59 2.81
C VAL A 111 2.09 -5.48 1.61
N LEU A 112 1.23 -6.49 1.78
CA LEU A 112 0.84 -7.41 0.71
C LEU A 112 0.09 -6.68 -0.41
N GLY A 113 -0.85 -5.80 -0.03
CA GLY A 113 -1.65 -5.05 -0.98
C GLY A 113 -0.85 -4.04 -1.81
N THR A 114 0.04 -3.26 -1.19
CA THR A 114 0.95 -2.36 -1.89
C THR A 114 1.93 -3.13 -2.77
N GLY A 115 2.41 -4.30 -2.32
CA GLY A 115 3.25 -5.19 -3.14
C GLY A 115 2.57 -5.64 -4.43
N LEU A 116 1.27 -5.92 -4.39
CA LEU A 116 0.46 -6.28 -5.57
C LEU A 116 0.04 -5.08 -6.41
N LEU A 117 -0.21 -3.91 -5.81
CA LEU A 117 -0.71 -2.75 -6.55
C LEU A 117 0.41 -1.98 -7.26
N LYS A 118 1.48 -1.65 -6.53
CA LYS A 118 2.48 -0.65 -6.95
C LYS A 118 3.29 -1.01 -8.21
N PRO A 119 3.88 -2.21 -8.36
CA PRO A 119 4.59 -2.54 -9.59
C PRO A 119 3.64 -2.64 -10.80
N ASN A 120 2.41 -3.09 -10.55
CA ASN A 120 1.46 -3.48 -11.58
C ASN A 120 0.67 -2.29 -12.13
N ILE A 121 0.38 -1.29 -11.30
CA ILE A 121 -0.27 -0.05 -11.77
C ILE A 121 0.62 0.71 -12.77
N SER A 122 1.94 0.72 -12.52
CA SER A 122 2.93 1.34 -13.41
C SER A 122 3.06 0.58 -14.72
N ALA A 123 2.98 -0.76 -14.69
CA ALA A 123 2.95 -1.58 -15.89
C ALA A 123 1.72 -1.30 -16.77
N ILE A 124 0.53 -1.15 -16.18
CA ILE A 124 -0.69 -0.80 -16.93
C ILE A 124 -0.59 0.60 -17.54
N VAL A 125 -0.04 1.58 -16.82
CA VAL A 125 0.20 2.93 -17.38
C VAL A 125 1.11 2.85 -18.61
N GLY A 126 2.20 2.06 -18.54
CA GLY A 126 3.10 1.84 -19.68
C GLY A 126 2.41 1.21 -20.89
N GLN A 127 1.43 0.33 -20.68
CA GLN A 127 0.64 -0.30 -21.76
C GLN A 127 -0.40 0.64 -22.40
N LEU A 128 -0.75 1.74 -21.74
CA LEU A 128 -1.71 2.71 -22.30
C LEU A 128 -1.13 3.58 -23.42
N TYR A 129 0.20 3.63 -23.54
CA TYR A 129 0.89 4.39 -24.57
C TYR A 129 1.53 3.44 -25.57
N SER A 130 1.31 3.72 -26.85
CA SER A 130 1.92 3.00 -27.97
C SER A 130 3.41 3.32 -28.04
N ALA A 131 4.23 2.43 -28.61
CA ALA A 131 5.63 2.76 -28.92
C ALA A 131 5.78 3.93 -29.91
N ASP A 132 4.71 4.25 -30.64
CA ASP A 132 4.66 5.33 -31.65
C ASP A 132 4.05 6.65 -31.12
N ASP A 133 3.62 6.71 -29.86
CA ASP A 133 3.12 7.94 -29.24
C ASP A 133 4.31 8.83 -28.78
N ASN A 134 4.85 9.62 -29.72
CA ASN A 134 5.80 10.72 -29.45
C ASN A 134 5.09 12.07 -29.36
#